data_AF-A0A916FCL7-F1
#
_entry.id   AF-A0A916FCL7-F1
#
_cell.length_a   1.000
_cell.length_b   1.000
_cell.length_c   1.000
_cell.angle_alpha   90.00
_cell.angle_beta   90.00
_cell.angle_gamma   90.00
#
_symmetry.space_group_name_H-M   'P 1'
#
loop_
_entity.id
_entity.type
_entity.pdbx_description
1 polymer ?
#
loop_
_entity_poly.entity_id
_entity_poly.type
_entity_poly.pdbx_seq_one_letter_code
_entity_poly.pdbx_strand_id
1 'polypeptide(L)' 'MAFRRRIYLSIEELQVDLDAWIVTYNNDRTHQGKMCCGRTPMQTLIDGKEAWHDKITTLNS' A
#
# COMPACT_ATOMS: atom_id res chain seq x y z
N MET A 1 21.72 -5.85 -5.86
CA MET A 1 21.08 -6.79 -6.83
C MET A 1 20.34 -7.86 -6.04
N ALA A 2 19.04 -8.06 -6.26
CA ALA A 2 18.27 -9.13 -5.64
C ALA A 2 17.92 -10.16 -6.71
N PHE A 3 18.56 -11.33 -6.65
CA PHE A 3 18.20 -12.48 -7.47
C PHE A 3 16.92 -13.14 -6.92
N ARG A 4 16.11 -13.76 -7.79
CA ARG A 4 14.98 -14.58 -7.33
C ARG A 4 15.52 -15.70 -6.45
N ARG A 5 15.04 -15.77 -5.21
CA ARG A 5 15.44 -16.79 -4.22
C ARG A 5 14.56 -18.04 -4.25
N ARG A 6 13.39 -17.97 -4.88
CA ARG A 6 12.38 -19.03 -4.86
C ARG A 6 11.93 -19.37 -6.29
N ILE A 7 11.87 -20.66 -6.60
CA ILE A 7 11.22 -21.21 -7.80
C ILE A 7 9.81 -21.60 -7.37
N TYR A 8 8.79 -21.07 -8.03
CA TYR A 8 7.39 -21.43 -7.79
C TYR A 8 7.02 -22.58 -8.70
N LEU A 9 6.36 -23.60 -8.16
CA LEU A 9 5.95 -24.79 -8.92
C LEU A 9 4.51 -24.67 -9.44
N SER A 10 3.75 -23.69 -8.93
CA SER A 10 2.42 -23.36 -9.42
C SER A 10 2.12 -21.85 -9.32
N ILE A 11 1.02 -21.42 -9.94
CA ILE A 11 0.54 -20.03 -9.84
C ILE A 11 0.00 -19.75 -8.45
N GLU A 12 -0.64 -20.73 -7.82
CA GLU A 12 -1.23 -20.63 -6.48
C GLU A 12 -0.15 -20.31 -5.44
N GLU A 13 1.01 -20.99 -5.49
CA GLU A 13 2.14 -20.68 -4.60
C GLU A 13 2.64 -19.25 -4.78
N LEU A 14 2.72 -18.77 -6.04
CA LEU A 14 3.13 -17.39 -6.33
C LEU A 14 2.11 -16.39 -5.78
N GLN A 15 0.81 -16.68 -5.90
CA GLN A 15 -0.24 -15.77 -5.44
C GLN A 15 -0.26 -15.64 -3.93
N VAL A 16 -0.09 -16.73 -3.19
CA VAL A 16 -0.01 -16.69 -1.72
C VAL A 16 1.14 -15.79 -1.24
N ASP A 17 2.33 -15.94 -1.82
CA ASP A 17 3.48 -15.12 -1.47
C ASP A 17 3.28 -13.65 -1.91
N LEU A 18 2.66 -13.42 -3.07
CA LEU A 18 2.35 -12.07 -3.55
C LEU A 18 1.35 -11.35 -2.66
N ASP A 19 0.27 -12.02 -2.25
CA ASP A 19 -0.76 -11.47 -1.37
C ASP A 19 -0.15 -11.06 -0.02
N ALA A 20 0.67 -11.94 0.58
CA ALA A 20 1.39 -11.65 1.81
C ALA A 20 2.35 -10.46 1.65
N TRP A 21 3.06 -10.40 0.52
CA TRP A 21 3.97 -9.29 0.23
C TRP A 21 3.23 -7.95 0.06
N ILE A 22 2.09 -7.94 -0.64
CA ILE A 22 1.27 -6.74 -0.83
C ILE A 22 0.80 -6.20 0.51
N VAL A 23 0.32 -7.08 1.41
CA VAL A 23 -0.10 -6.67 2.77
C VAL A 23 1.04 -5.98 3.51
N THR A 24 2.22 -6.59 3.51
CA THR A 24 3.42 -6.04 4.18
C THR A 24 3.84 -4.70 3.56
N TYR A 25 3.88 -4.62 2.23
CA TYR A 25 4.27 -3.40 1.52
C TYR A 25 3.32 -2.24 1.82
N ASN A 26 2.02 -2.51 1.83
CA ASN A 26 0.99 -1.50 2.00
C ASN A 26 0.85 -1.00 3.44
N ASN A 27 1.15 -1.86 4.43
CA ASN A 27 0.88 -1.56 5.84
C ASN A 27 2.12 -1.31 6.69
N ASP A 28 3.27 -1.92 6.38
CA ASP A 28 4.43 -1.90 7.28
C ASP A 28 5.57 -1.04 6.73
N ARG A 29 5.66 -0.92 5.40
CA ARG A 29 6.76 -0.21 4.77
C ARG A 29 6.48 1.28 4.68
N THR A 30 7.13 2.05 5.54
CA THR A 30 7.16 3.52 5.44
C THR A 30 8.04 3.95 4.26
N HIS A 31 7.50 4.76 3.36
CA HIS A 31 8.26 5.30 2.24
C HIS A 31 8.54 6.80 2.47
N GLN A 32 9.82 7.20 2.43
CA GLN A 32 10.21 8.63 2.43
C GLN A 32 10.00 9.32 1.08
N GLY A 33 9.26 8.71 0.16
CA GLY A 33 8.89 9.35 -1.10
C GLY A 33 8.00 10.58 -0.84
N LYS A 34 8.09 11.58 -1.74
CA LYS A 34 7.38 12.86 -1.68
C LYS A 34 5.88 12.76 -1.36
N MET A 35 5.23 11.66 -1.74
CA MET A 35 3.80 11.46 -1.56
C MET A 35 3.43 10.84 -0.20
N CYS A 36 4.27 9.94 0.32
CA CYS A 36 3.96 9.21 1.54
C CYS A 36 4.49 9.93 2.78
N CYS A 37 5.51 10.80 2.65
CA CYS A 37 6.02 11.62 3.74
C CYS A 37 6.40 10.80 5.00
N GLY A 38 6.96 9.60 4.81
CA GLY A 38 7.29 8.70 5.93
C GLY A 38 6.12 7.87 6.44
N ARG A 39 4.91 8.02 5.90
CA ARG A 39 3.78 7.13 6.17
C ARG A 39 3.81 5.90 5.26
N THR A 40 2.97 4.94 5.59
CA THR A 40 2.72 3.75 4.77
C THR A 40 1.77 4.11 3.62
N PRO A 41 1.75 3.32 2.53
CA PRO A 41 0.80 3.52 1.45
C PRO A 41 -0.67 3.54 1.92
N MET A 42 -1.07 2.62 2.81
CA MET A 42 -2.45 2.57 3.31
C MET A 42 -2.82 3.79 4.13
N GLN A 43 -1.90 4.26 4.99
CA GLN A 43 -2.17 5.46 5.77
C GLN A 43 -2.31 6.70 4.86
N THR A 44 -1.44 6.82 3.85
CA THR A 44 -1.55 7.90 2.86
C THR A 44 -2.89 7.87 2.11
N LEU A 45 -3.39 6.68 1.77
CA LEU A 45 -4.68 6.50 1.09
C LEU A 45 -5.86 6.90 1.98
N ILE A 46 -5.87 6.45 3.24
CA ILE A 46 -6.93 6.76 4.20
C ILE A 46 -6.99 8.26 4.45
N ASP A 47 -5.85 8.89 4.75
CA ASP A 47 -5.75 10.32 5.00
C ASP A 47 -6.28 11.13 3.79
N GLY A 48 -5.95 10.69 2.56
CA GLY A 48 -6.45 11.32 1.34
C GLY A 48 -7.96 11.18 1.14
N LYS A 49 -8.52 10.01 1.49
CA LYS A 49 -9.97 9.76 1.44
C LYS A 49 -10.72 10.65 2.43
N GLU A 50 -10.22 10.77 3.66
CA GLU A 50 -10.82 11.60 4.71
C GLU A 50 -10.78 13.09 4.31
N ALA A 51 -9.63 13.58 3.86
CA ALA A 51 -9.49 14.96 3.39
C ALA A 51 -10.46 15.30 2.24
N TRP A 52 -10.71 14.34 1.34
CA TRP A 52 -11.70 14.53 0.27
C TRP A 52 -13.12 14.52 0.79
N HIS A 53 -13.45 13.61 1.72
CA HIS A 53 -14.77 13.55 2.35
C HIS A 53 -15.12 14.87 3.05
N ASP A 54 -14.20 15.41 3.87
CA ASP A 54 -14.39 16.68 4.58
C ASP A 54 -14.61 17.85 3.62
N LYS A 55 -13.84 17.87 2.52
CA LYS A 55 -13.99 18.89 1.47
C LYS A 55 -15.38 18.84 0.84
N ILE A 56 -15.87 17.65 0.52
CA ILE A 56 -17.20 17.48 -0.09
C ILE A 56 -18.31 17.85 0.89
N THR A 57 -18.20 17.44 2.15
CA THR A 57 -19.16 17.80 3.20
C THR A 57 -19.26 19.31 3.38
N THR A 58 -18.12 20.01 3.42
CA THR A 58 -18.06 21.47 3.55
C THR A 58 -18.60 22.22 2.33
N LEU A 59 -18.45 21.67 1.12
CA LEU A 59 -18.96 22.30 -0.10
C LEU A 59 -20.47 22.14 -0.28
N ASN A 60 -21.06 21.13 0.36
CA ASN A 60 -22.48 20.80 0.26
C ASN A 60 -23.32 21.34 1.44
N SER A 61 -22.66 21.92 2.46
CA SER A 61 -23.30 22.68 3.53
C SER A 61 -23.50 24.14 3.14
#